data_AF-A0A846W6Y5-F1
#
_entry.id   AF-A0A846W6Y5-F1
#
_cell.length_a   1.000
_cell.length_b   1.000
_cell.length_c   1.000
_cell.angle_alpha   90.00
_cell.angle_beta   90.00
_cell.angle_gamma   90.00
#
_symmetry.space_group_name_H-M   'P 1'
#
loop_
_entity.id
_entity.type
_entity.pdbx_description
1 polymer ?
#
loop_
_entity_poly.entity_id
_entity_poly.type
_entity_poly.pdbx_seq_one_letter_code
_entity_poly.pdbx_strand_id
1 'polypeptide(L)'
;MFSNIGWSEMMILLVAALVILGPERLPGAIRWTTSSLRQLRDYASGATSTLKQELGPEFDELRKPLAELNELRGMTPRAAVTKHLLGGDDSVLRDLEKAVPDRKELFGTSSGMPGSGPSLSKAPKPLEHNERPPIDSDAT
;
A
#
# COMPACT_ATOMS: atom_id res chain seq x y z
N MET A 1 -6.03 2.92 0.34
CA MET A 1 -5.88 1.72 1.21
C MET A 1 -5.74 2.09 2.68
N PHE A 2 -5.04 3.17 3.04
CA PHE A 2 -4.94 3.68 4.43
C PHE A 2 -6.18 4.44 4.94
N SER A 3 -7.13 4.79 4.07
CA SER A 3 -8.37 5.50 4.45
C SER A 3 -9.35 4.67 5.29
N ASN A 4 -9.10 3.37 5.45
CA ASN A 4 -9.85 2.49 6.34
C ASN A 4 -9.19 2.33 7.72
N ILE A 5 -8.09 3.05 8.02
CA ILE A 5 -7.48 3.02 9.35
C ILE A 5 -8.37 3.83 10.29
N GLY A 6 -9.11 3.14 11.16
CA GLY A 6 -9.93 3.76 12.19
C GLY A 6 -9.13 4.12 13.42
N TRP A 7 -9.78 4.84 14.35
CA TRP A 7 -9.23 5.08 15.70
C TRP A 7 -8.90 3.76 16.43
N SER A 8 -9.69 2.71 16.19
CA SER A 8 -9.46 1.35 16.70
C SER A 8 -8.12 0.76 16.26
N GLU A 9 -7.82 0.80 14.96
CA GLU A 9 -6.58 0.28 14.39
C GLU A 9 -5.37 1.08 14.89
N MET A 10 -5.52 2.40 15.03
CA MET A 10 -4.46 3.24 15.60
C MET A 10 -4.12 2.84 17.04
N MET A 11 -5.13 2.48 17.84
CA MET A 11 -4.93 2.01 19.21
C MET A 11 -4.24 0.64 19.26
N ILE A 12 -4.59 -0.27 18.34
CA ILE A 12 -3.90 -1.56 18.19
C ILE A 12 -2.42 -1.35 17.82
N LEU A 13 -2.12 -0.46 16.87
CA LEU A 13 -0.74 -0.14 16.50
C LEU A 13 0.04 0.51 17.64
N LEU A 14 -0.59 1.36 18.44
CA LEU A 14 0.03 1.94 19.63
C LEU A 14 0.42 0.84 20.63
N VAL A 15 -0.50 -0.07 20.94
CA VAL A 15 -0.24 -1.19 21.85
C VAL A 15 0.84 -2.12 21.28
N ALA A 16 0.78 -2.45 19.99
CA ALA A 16 1.81 -3.26 19.34
C ALA A 16 3.19 -2.58 19.41
N ALA A 17 3.27 -1.27 19.16
CA ALA A 17 4.51 -0.51 19.29
C ALA A 17 5.03 -0.49 20.74
N LEU A 18 4.13 -0.33 21.73
CA LEU A 18 4.47 -0.39 23.15
C LEU A 18 5.00 -1.76 23.56
N VAL A 19 4.44 -2.85 23.02
CA VAL A 19 4.88 -4.23 23.32
C VAL A 19 6.20 -4.56 22.63
N ILE A 20 6.34 -4.25 21.35
CA ILE A 20 7.53 -4.59 20.56
C ILE A 20 8.74 -3.77 21.02
N LEU A 21 8.56 -2.45 21.17
CA LEU A 21 9.65 -1.54 21.51
C LEU A 21 9.82 -1.38 23.03
N GLY A 22 8.76 -1.53 23.80
CA GLY A 22 8.71 -1.28 25.24
C GLY A 22 8.26 0.17 25.55
N PRO A 23 7.42 0.37 26.60
CA PRO A 23 6.91 1.70 26.97
C PRO A 23 8.01 2.68 27.39
N GLU A 24 9.09 2.17 27.99
CA GLU A 24 10.22 2.99 28.42
C GLU A 24 11.09 3.50 27.25
N ARG A 25 11.07 2.79 26.11
CA ARG A 25 11.95 3.08 24.97
C ARG A 25 11.29 3.96 23.92
N LEU A 26 9.96 3.92 23.81
CA LEU A 26 9.21 4.76 22.88
C LEU A 26 9.50 6.26 23.02
N PRO A 27 9.45 6.85 24.24
CA PRO A 27 9.77 8.27 24.42
C PRO A 27 11.21 8.59 24.01
N GLY A 28 12.16 7.68 24.27
CA GLY A 28 13.55 7.80 23.84
C GLY A 28 13.70 7.77 22.32
N ALA A 29 13.03 6.81 21.66
CA ALA A 29 13.05 6.67 20.20
C ALA A 29 12.47 7.89 19.50
N ILE A 30 11.32 8.41 19.97
CA ILE A 30 10.70 9.62 19.43
C ILE A 30 11.66 10.82 19.55
N ARG A 31 12.31 10.99 20.71
CA ARG A 31 13.28 12.06 20.92
C ARG A 31 14.46 11.94 19.97
N TRP A 32 15.03 10.74 19.84
CA TRP A 32 16.13 10.48 18.91
C TRP A 32 15.72 10.80 17.47
N THR A 33 14.63 10.20 16.96
CA THR A 33 14.14 10.44 15.60
C THR A 33 13.85 11.91 15.34
N THR A 34 13.17 12.59 16.28
CA THR A 34 12.86 14.02 16.13
C THR A 34 14.14 14.86 16.09
N SER A 35 15.11 14.56 16.96
CA SER A 35 16.40 15.25 16.98
C SER A 35 17.21 15.01 15.70
N SER A 36 17.22 13.77 15.19
CA SER A 36 17.88 13.41 13.94
C SER A 36 17.23 14.06 12.73
N LEU A 37 15.90 14.11 12.68
CA LEU A 37 15.16 14.81 11.63
C LEU A 37 15.43 16.31 11.65
N ARG A 38 15.47 16.91 12.84
CA ARG A 38 15.80 18.33 12.99
C ARG A 38 17.22 18.62 12.53
N GLN A 39 18.18 17.82 13.00
CA GLN A 39 19.58 17.94 12.60
C GLN A 39 19.76 17.76 11.09
N LEU A 40 19.10 16.77 10.49
CA LEU A 40 19.09 16.56 9.04
C LEU A 40 18.50 17.76 8.30
N ARG A 41 17.38 18.32 8.78
CA ARG A 41 16.77 19.52 8.20
C ARG A 41 17.72 20.71 8.27
N ASP A 42 18.36 20.92 9.42
CA ASP A 42 19.26 22.04 9.65
C ASP A 42 20.49 21.91 8.74
N TYR A 43 21.09 20.72 8.62
CA TYR A 43 22.17 20.46 7.65
C TYR A 43 21.73 20.63 6.20
N ALA A 44 20.58 20.10 5.81
CA ALA A 44 20.06 20.24 4.45
C ALA A 44 19.80 21.71 4.13
N SER A 45 19.24 22.49 5.06
CA SER A 45 18.98 23.91 4.88
C SER A 45 20.26 24.74 4.80
N GLY A 46 21.28 24.41 5.61
CA GLY A 46 22.58 25.06 5.58
C GLY A 46 23.33 24.79 4.28
N ALA A 47 23.44 23.51 3.89
CA ALA A 47 24.08 23.13 2.62
C ALA A 47 23.35 23.72 1.41
N THR A 48 22.01 23.72 1.41
CA THR A 48 21.21 24.36 0.36
C THR A 48 21.45 25.87 0.31
N SER A 49 21.57 26.52 1.48
CA SER A 49 21.88 27.96 1.54
C SER A 49 23.26 28.26 0.97
N THR A 50 24.29 27.46 1.32
CA THR A 50 25.64 27.61 0.79
C THR A 50 25.67 27.36 -0.73
N LEU A 51 25.03 26.30 -1.22
CA LEU A 51 24.92 26.02 -2.64
C LEU A 51 24.19 27.14 -3.40
N LYS A 52 23.11 27.68 -2.82
CA LYS A 52 22.40 28.83 -3.40
C LYS A 52 23.25 30.09 -3.45
N GLN A 53 24.13 30.28 -2.47
CA GLN A 53 25.00 31.45 -2.35
C GLN A 53 26.22 31.36 -3.28
N GLU A 54 26.75 30.15 -3.51
CA GLU A 54 27.92 29.92 -4.38
C GLU A 54 27.56 29.62 -5.84
N LEU A 55 26.44 28.95 -6.13
CA LEU A 55 26.04 28.56 -7.49
C LEU A 55 25.05 29.55 -8.14
N GLY A 56 24.45 30.47 -7.36
CA GLY A 56 23.56 31.49 -7.89
C GLY A 56 22.40 30.93 -8.75
N PRO A 57 22.14 31.45 -9.97
CA PRO A 57 20.98 31.09 -10.80
C PRO A 57 20.92 29.62 -11.24
N GLU A 58 22.05 28.91 -11.23
CA GLU A 58 22.12 27.46 -11.54
C GLU A 58 21.31 26.63 -10.52
N PHE A 59 21.15 27.10 -9.28
CA PHE A 59 20.31 26.44 -8.29
C PHE A 59 18.81 26.55 -8.63
N ASP A 60 18.37 27.65 -9.25
CA ASP A 60 16.97 27.81 -9.67
C ASP A 60 16.63 26.88 -10.86
N GLU A 61 17.61 26.56 -11.70
CA GLU A 61 17.45 25.55 -12.75
C GLU A 61 17.31 24.13 -12.18
N LEU A 62 17.93 23.82 -11.05
CA LEU A 62 17.74 22.55 -10.31
C LEU A 62 16.44 22.53 -9.51
N ARG A 63 15.93 23.71 -9.14
CA ARG A 63 14.67 23.85 -8.40
C ARG A 63 13.45 23.51 -9.26
N LYS A 64 13.48 23.84 -10.55
CA LYS A 64 12.44 23.45 -11.54
C LYS A 64 12.21 21.93 -11.61
N PRO A 65 13.22 21.08 -11.85
CA PRO A 65 13.03 19.63 -11.91
C PRO A 65 12.67 19.04 -10.54
N LEU A 66 13.16 19.59 -9.43
CA LEU A 66 12.72 19.15 -8.10
C LEU A 66 11.25 19.50 -7.82
N ALA A 67 10.79 20.67 -8.27
CA ALA A 67 9.39 21.08 -8.19
C ALA A 67 8.52 20.21 -9.09
N GLU A 68 8.95 19.95 -10.33
CA GLU A 68 8.30 19.01 -11.25
C GLU A 68 8.22 17.63 -10.62
N LEU A 69 9.28 17.09 -10.01
CA LEU A 69 9.27 15.78 -9.34
C LEU A 69 8.31 15.74 -8.13
N ASN A 70 8.19 16.83 -7.39
CA ASN A 70 7.24 16.93 -6.28
C ASN A 70 5.79 17.00 -6.79
N GLU A 71 5.57 17.72 -7.89
CA GLU A 71 4.29 17.74 -8.62
C GLU A 71 3.97 16.35 -9.21
N LEU A 72 4.99 15.65 -9.72
CA LEU A 72 4.96 14.28 -10.24
C LEU A 72 4.71 13.24 -9.15
N ARG A 73 5.04 13.53 -7.90
CA ARG A 73 4.73 12.70 -6.73
C ARG A 73 3.29 12.92 -6.24
N GLY A 74 2.73 14.10 -6.51
CA GLY A 74 1.32 14.43 -6.29
C GLY A 74 0.39 13.86 -7.36
N MET A 75 0.89 13.67 -8.59
CA MET A 75 0.21 12.92 -9.65
C MET A 75 0.61 11.45 -9.57
N THR A 76 -0.28 10.52 -9.87
CA THR A 76 0.10 9.10 -9.84
C THR A 76 1.23 8.83 -10.85
N PRO A 77 2.14 7.87 -10.62
CA PRO A 77 3.21 7.53 -11.58
C PRO A 77 2.65 7.23 -12.99
N ARG A 78 1.40 6.75 -13.04
CA ARG A 78 0.65 6.57 -14.28
C ARG A 78 0.31 7.92 -14.94
N ALA A 79 -0.18 8.91 -14.21
CA ALA A 79 -0.47 10.25 -14.75
C ALA A 79 0.80 10.98 -15.23
N ALA A 80 1.94 10.78 -14.54
CA ALA A 80 3.24 11.28 -14.96
C ALA A 80 3.69 10.72 -16.32
N VAL A 81 3.64 9.39 -16.45
CA VAL A 81 3.98 8.69 -17.70
C VAL A 81 2.99 9.01 -18.81
N THR A 82 1.71 9.20 -18.49
CA THR A 82 0.66 9.59 -19.46
C THR A 82 0.87 11.02 -19.96
N LYS A 83 1.27 11.95 -19.10
CA LYS A 83 1.62 13.30 -19.53
C LYS A 83 2.88 13.34 -20.40
N HIS A 84 3.90 12.55 -20.04
CA HIS A 84 5.18 12.56 -20.75
C HIS A 84 5.24 11.69 -22.00
N LEU A 85 4.51 10.58 -22.06
CA LEU A 85 4.49 9.67 -23.20
C LEU A 85 3.22 9.79 -24.06
N LEU A 86 2.10 10.23 -23.49
CA LEU A 86 0.80 10.35 -24.18
C LEU A 86 0.29 11.80 -24.24
N GLY A 87 1.13 12.79 -23.90
CA GLY A 87 0.78 14.22 -24.02
C GLY A 87 -0.40 14.68 -23.15
N GLY A 88 -0.81 13.88 -22.15
CA GLY A 88 -1.95 14.18 -21.28
C GLY A 88 -3.30 13.63 -21.75
N ASP A 89 -3.33 12.78 -22.78
CA ASP A 89 -4.57 12.20 -23.30
C ASP A 89 -4.91 10.88 -22.57
N ASP A 90 -5.55 11.01 -21.41
CA ASP A 90 -6.03 9.89 -20.56
C ASP A 90 -7.11 9.01 -21.24
N SER A 91 -7.64 9.45 -22.38
CA SER A 91 -8.69 8.77 -23.14
C SER A 91 -8.26 7.38 -23.63
N VAL A 92 -7.04 7.26 -24.19
CA VAL A 92 -6.49 6.00 -24.71
C VAL A 92 -6.26 4.98 -23.59
N LEU A 93 -5.80 5.44 -22.41
CA LEU A 93 -5.60 4.56 -21.26
C LEU A 93 -6.91 4.11 -20.63
N ARG A 94 -7.95 4.96 -20.64
CA ARG A 94 -9.30 4.57 -20.19
C ARG A 94 -9.97 3.60 -21.14
N ASP A 95 -9.77 3.75 -22.44
CA ASP A 95 -10.29 2.82 -23.44
C ASP A 95 -9.55 1.48 -23.38
N LEU A 96 -8.23 1.50 -23.17
CA LEU A 96 -7.46 0.28 -22.90
C LEU A 96 -7.89 -0.39 -21.60
N GLU A 97 -8.15 0.38 -20.54
CA GLU A 97 -8.61 -0.15 -19.24
C GLU A 97 -10.05 -0.69 -19.32
N LYS A 98 -10.92 -0.10 -20.14
CA LYS A 98 -12.24 -0.67 -20.47
C LYS A 98 -12.15 -1.92 -21.34
N ALA A 99 -11.13 -2.00 -22.21
CA ALA A 99 -10.90 -3.15 -23.07
C ALA A 99 -10.22 -4.32 -22.32
N VAL A 100 -9.60 -4.06 -21.16
CA VAL A 100 -9.07 -5.09 -20.27
C VAL A 100 -10.21 -5.61 -19.38
N PRO A 101 -10.60 -6.89 -19.49
CA PRO A 101 -11.65 -7.47 -18.65
C PRO A 101 -11.26 -7.40 -17.18
N ASP A 102 -12.25 -7.14 -16.32
CA ASP A 102 -12.10 -6.93 -14.88
C ASP A 102 -11.24 -8.05 -14.26
N ARG A 103 -10.21 -7.69 -13.49
CA ARG A 103 -9.30 -8.65 -12.85
C ARG A 103 -10.05 -9.63 -11.93
N LYS A 104 -11.25 -9.26 -11.48
CA LYS A 104 -12.18 -10.17 -10.77
C LYS A 104 -12.65 -11.34 -11.62
N GLU A 105 -12.77 -11.20 -12.94
CA GLU A 105 -13.10 -12.29 -13.87
C GLU A 105 -11.87 -13.15 -14.17
N LEU A 106 -10.69 -12.54 -14.28
CA LEU A 106 -9.44 -13.27 -14.56
C LEU A 106 -8.96 -14.12 -13.36
N PHE A 107 -9.28 -13.70 -12.13
CA PHE A 107 -8.96 -14.43 -10.89
C PHE A 107 -10.19 -15.02 -10.19
N GLY A 108 -11.35 -15.06 -10.85
CA GLY A 108 -12.59 -15.40 -10.20
C GLY A 108 -13.65 -15.95 -11.12
N THR A 109 -13.41 -17.12 -11.72
CA THR A 109 -14.48 -18.07 -12.07
C THR A 109 -14.01 -19.52 -11.86
N SER A 110 -14.10 -20.03 -10.64
CA SER A 110 -14.31 -21.46 -10.42
C SER A 110 -15.77 -21.81 -10.69
N SER A 111 -16.20 -21.66 -11.94
CA SER A 111 -17.55 -22.05 -12.33
C SER A 111 -17.59 -22.36 -13.82
N GLY A 112 -17.46 -23.65 -14.11
CA GLY A 112 -18.18 -24.29 -15.22
C GLY A 112 -17.38 -24.54 -16.49
N MET A 113 -16.70 -25.69 -16.55
CA MET A 113 -16.59 -26.47 -17.79
C MET A 113 -16.88 -27.94 -17.47
N PRO A 114 -17.73 -28.64 -18.25
CA PRO A 114 -18.12 -30.02 -18.01
C PRO A 114 -17.03 -30.96 -18.52
N GLY A 115 -16.55 -31.88 -17.67
CA GLY A 115 -15.62 -32.92 -18.10
C GLY A 115 -14.76 -33.51 -16.98
N SER A 116 -15.18 -34.66 -16.48
CA SER A 116 -14.34 -35.81 -16.07
C SER A 116 -13.14 -35.57 -15.14
N GLY A 117 -13.30 -35.82 -13.83
CA GLY A 117 -12.17 -35.99 -12.88
C GLY A 117 -12.63 -36.01 -11.41
N PRO A 118 -11.99 -36.79 -10.51
CA PRO A 118 -12.65 -37.39 -9.34
C PRO A 118 -12.88 -36.45 -8.16
N SER A 119 -13.91 -36.80 -7.39
CA SER A 119 -14.43 -36.10 -6.22
C SER A 119 -13.40 -35.94 -5.10
N LEU A 120 -13.31 -34.75 -4.53
CA LEU A 120 -12.65 -34.51 -3.25
C LEU A 120 -13.57 -33.64 -2.37
N SER A 121 -14.36 -34.36 -1.57
CA SER A 121 -14.78 -34.09 -0.20
C SER A 121 -14.93 -32.63 0.23
N LYS A 122 -16.19 -32.18 0.26
CA LYS A 122 -16.64 -31.02 1.02
C LYS A 122 -16.48 -31.32 2.52
N ALA A 123 -15.67 -30.54 3.22
CA ALA A 123 -15.50 -30.65 4.67
C ALA A 123 -16.87 -30.58 5.38
N PRO A 124 -17.15 -31.47 6.36
CA PRO A 124 -18.47 -31.54 6.98
C PRO A 124 -18.75 -30.28 7.80
N LYS A 125 -19.96 -29.75 7.62
CA LYS A 125 -20.47 -28.60 8.37
C LYS A 125 -20.58 -28.97 9.87
N PRO A 126 -20.25 -28.07 10.81
CA PRO A 126 -20.38 -28.35 12.25
C PRO A 126 -21.82 -28.71 12.60
N LEU A 127 -22.00 -29.73 13.45
CA LEU A 127 -23.32 -30.21 13.89
C LEU A 127 -24.00 -29.14 14.76
N GLU A 128 -25.31 -28.95 14.57
CA GLU A 128 -26.11 -28.01 15.35
C GLU A 128 -26.51 -28.62 16.72
N HIS A 129 -26.88 -27.76 17.69
CA HIS A 129 -27.15 -28.19 19.05
C HIS A 129 -28.45 -29.03 19.10
N ASN A 130 -28.32 -30.31 19.49
CA ASN A 130 -29.32 -31.40 19.48
C ASN A 130 -29.40 -32.29 18.22
N GLU A 131 -28.45 -32.19 17.28
CA GLU A 131 -28.36 -33.16 16.19
C GLU A 131 -27.53 -34.39 16.61
N ARG A 132 -28.06 -35.60 16.35
CA ARG A 132 -27.33 -36.84 16.65
C ARG A 132 -26.27 -37.07 15.59
N PRO A 133 -25.01 -37.36 15.96
CA PRO A 133 -23.97 -37.58 14.98
C PRO A 133 -24.32 -38.79 14.09
N PRO A 134 -23.94 -38.75 12.80
CA PRO A 134 -24.19 -39.87 11.89
C PRO A 134 -23.48 -41.12 12.42
N ILE A 135 -24.21 -42.23 12.51
CA ILE A 135 -23.65 -43.51 12.95
C ILE A 135 -22.80 -44.08 11.82
N ASP A 136 -21.55 -44.38 12.13
CA ASP A 136 -20.63 -45.07 11.23
C ASP A 136 -20.91 -46.57 11.29
N SER A 137 -21.40 -47.12 10.17
CA SER A 137 -21.75 -48.53 10.04
C SER A 137 -20.56 -49.45 9.74
N ASP A 138 -19.36 -48.91 9.50
CA ASP A 138 -18.14 -49.68 9.21
C ASP A 138 -17.28 -49.95 10.47
N ALA A 139 -17.69 -49.48 11.65
CA ALA A 139 -17.02 -49.80 12.92
C ALA A 139 -17.61 -51.06 13.58
N THR A 140 -17.20 -52.25 13.13
CA THR A 140 -17.37 -53.55 13.81
C THR A 140 -16.10 -54.39 13.69
#